data_AF-A0A0Q6JV33-F1
#
_entry.id   AF-A0A0Q6JV33-F1
#
_cell.length_a   1.000
_cell.length_b   1.000
_cell.length_c   1.000
_cell.angle_alpha   90.00
_cell.angle_beta   90.00
_cell.angle_gamma   90.00
#
_symmetry.space_group_name_H-M   'P 1'
#
loop_
_entity.id
_entity.type
_entity.pdbx_description
1 polymer ?
#
loop_
_entity_poly.entity_id
_entity_poly.type
_entity_poly.pdbx_seq_one_letter_code
_entity_poly.pdbx_strand_id
1 'polypeptide(L)'
;MARVIRCTPEQVYEFAVDPANLPTWAAGLANSPVTIDGDRLIAESPMGSVTVRFVPRNDLGVLDHDVTLPSGTVVNNPVRVLSHPNGAEILFTVRQIELSDEEFERDLDMVAEDLKRLAEVLEAQ
;
A
#
# COMPACT_ATOMS: atom_id res chain seq x y z
N MET A 1 -0.49 5.77 -9.65
CA MET A 1 0.86 6.19 -9.22
C MET A 1 1.85 5.08 -9.51
N ALA A 2 3.09 5.41 -9.87
CA ALA A 2 4.15 4.43 -10.10
C ALA A 2 5.50 4.97 -9.61
N ARG A 3 6.40 4.08 -9.20
CA ARG A 3 7.77 4.45 -8.82
C ARG A 3 8.73 3.31 -9.13
N VAL A 4 9.89 3.67 -9.68
CA VAL A 4 11.02 2.75 -9.88
C VAL A 4 11.87 2.72 -8.62
N ILE A 5 12.25 1.51 -8.20
CA ILE A 5 13.09 1.22 -7.02
C ILE A 5 14.30 0.41 -7.50
N ARG A 6 15.51 0.84 -7.12
CA ARG A 6 16.79 0.20 -7.53
C ARG A 6 17.11 -1.08 -6.74
N CYS A 7 16.12 -1.95 -6.60
CA CYS A 7 16.22 -3.29 -6.02
C CYS A 7 15.58 -4.31 -6.97
N THR A 8 15.82 -5.60 -6.74
CA THR A 8 15.14 -6.65 -7.50
C THR A 8 13.64 -6.67 -7.21
N PRO A 9 12.77 -7.06 -8.17
CA PRO A 9 11.33 -7.22 -7.94
C PRO A 9 11.02 -8.08 -6.72
N GLU A 10 11.78 -9.15 -6.51
CA GLU A 10 11.63 -10.06 -5.36
C GLU A 10 11.91 -9.34 -4.03
N GLN A 11 12.98 -8.56 -3.95
CA GLN A 11 13.28 -7.76 -2.75
C GLN A 11 12.19 -6.74 -2.44
N VAL A 12 11.68 -6.04 -3.48
CA VAL A 12 10.60 -5.06 -3.29
C VAL A 12 9.33 -5.76 -2.83
N TYR A 13 8.95 -6.88 -3.48
CA TYR A 13 7.75 -7.63 -3.16
C TYR A 13 7.79 -8.19 -1.74
N GLU A 14 8.84 -8.92 -1.38
CA GLU A 14 8.98 -9.54 -0.06
C GLU A 14 8.96 -8.50 1.06
N PHE A 15 9.60 -7.35 0.84
CA PHE A 15 9.58 -6.26 1.81
C PHE A 15 8.18 -5.63 1.94
N ALA A 16 7.55 -5.30 0.81
CA ALA A 16 6.27 -4.57 0.80
C ALA A 16 5.07 -5.42 1.24
N VAL A 17 5.11 -6.74 1.02
CA VAL A 17 4.01 -7.67 1.38
C VAL A 17 4.05 -8.08 2.85
N ASP A 18 5.16 -7.88 3.55
CA ASP A 18 5.27 -8.22 4.97
C ASP A 18 4.52 -7.21 5.85
N PRO A 19 3.48 -7.63 6.60
CA PRO A 19 2.76 -6.76 7.52
C PRO A 19 3.66 -6.05 8.55
N ALA A 20 4.80 -6.66 8.92
CA ALA A 20 5.76 -6.06 9.84
C ALA A 20 6.44 -4.80 9.27
N ASN A 21 6.55 -4.71 7.94
CA ASN A 21 7.17 -3.58 7.24
C ASN A 21 6.14 -2.50 6.85
N LEU A 22 4.83 -2.81 6.81
CA LEU A 22 3.80 -1.83 6.41
C LEU A 22 3.92 -0.49 7.17
N PRO A 23 4.11 -0.45 8.51
CA PRO A 23 4.24 0.81 9.23
C PRO A 23 5.46 1.64 8.84
N THR A 24 6.50 1.04 8.24
CA THR A 24 7.73 1.76 7.88
C THR A 24 7.60 2.54 6.57
N TRP A 25 6.59 2.25 5.75
CA TRP A 25 6.42 2.92 4.44
C TRP A 25 4.99 3.37 4.16
N ALA A 26 3.95 2.70 4.66
CA ALA A 26 2.54 3.06 4.43
C ALA A 26 2.01 3.94 5.57
N ALA A 27 2.02 5.27 5.40
CA ALA A 27 1.61 6.20 6.46
C ALA A 27 0.14 6.04 6.85
N GLY A 28 -0.72 5.66 5.90
CA GLY A 28 -2.12 5.35 6.17
C GLY A 28 -2.35 4.21 7.17
N LEU A 29 -1.33 3.36 7.37
CA LEU A 29 -1.35 2.23 8.31
C LEU A 29 -0.43 2.45 9.52
N ALA A 30 0.50 3.41 9.47
CA ALA A 30 1.50 3.63 10.49
C ALA A 30 0.99 4.42 11.73
N ASN A 31 -0.10 5.18 11.58
CA ASN A 31 -0.56 6.10 12.62
C ASN A 31 -1.46 5.46 13.69
N SER A 32 -1.68 4.15 13.65
CA SER A 32 -2.43 3.45 14.70
C SER A 32 -1.94 2.03 14.90
N PRO A 33 -2.15 1.46 16.11
CA PRO A 33 -1.79 0.08 16.37
C PRO A 33 -2.54 -0.82 15.39
N VAL A 34 -1.81 -1.31 14.38
CA VAL A 34 -2.35 -2.25 13.41
C VAL A 34 -2.70 -3.53 14.16
N THR A 35 -3.99 -3.78 14.31
CA THR A 35 -4.45 -5.03 14.92
C THR A 35 -4.55 -6.06 13.82
N ILE A 36 -3.73 -7.11 13.93
CA ILE A 36 -3.79 -8.26 13.04
C ILE A 36 -4.88 -9.19 13.57
N ASP A 37 -5.97 -9.34 12.82
CA ASP A 37 -7.06 -10.27 13.08
C ASP A 37 -7.13 -11.30 11.94
N GLY A 38 -6.42 -12.41 12.11
CA GLY A 38 -6.30 -13.44 11.06
C GLY A 38 -5.63 -12.90 9.79
N ASP A 39 -6.39 -12.80 8.70
CA ASP A 39 -5.96 -12.26 7.41
C ASP A 39 -6.28 -10.77 7.23
N ARG A 40 -6.77 -10.11 8.29
CA ARG A 40 -7.20 -8.72 8.28
C ARG A 40 -6.30 -7.84 9.11
N LEU A 41 -6.13 -6.62 8.65
CA LEU A 41 -5.43 -5.55 9.34
C LEU A 41 -6.45 -4.46 9.64
N ILE A 42 -6.64 -4.15 10.93
CA ILE A 42 -7.52 -3.06 11.36
C ILE A 42 -6.65 -1.84 11.64
N ALA A 43 -6.97 -0.73 10.99
CA ALA A 43 -6.26 0.53 11.13
C ALA A 43 -7.24 1.68 11.37
N GLU A 44 -6.88 2.61 12.25
CA GLU A 44 -7.62 3.87 12.37
C GLU A 44 -7.12 4.86 11.32
N SER A 45 -8.07 5.49 10.64
CA SER A 45 -7.82 6.51 9.63
C SER A 45 -8.67 7.76 9.93
N PRO A 46 -8.41 8.90 9.27
CA PRO A 46 -9.29 10.06 9.36
C PRO A 46 -10.75 9.75 8.94
N MET A 47 -10.97 8.69 8.16
CA MET A 47 -12.29 8.24 7.73
C MET A 47 -12.98 7.34 8.78
N GLY A 48 -12.29 6.99 9.87
CA GLY A 48 -12.71 6.02 10.89
C GLY A 48 -11.90 4.72 10.85
N SER A 49 -12.33 3.72 11.63
CA SER A 49 -11.71 2.39 11.66
C SER A 49 -11.97 1.66 10.34
N VAL A 50 -10.89 1.31 9.63
CA VAL A 50 -10.94 0.58 8.35
C VAL A 50 -10.38 -0.82 8.52
N THR A 51 -10.92 -1.76 7.75
CA THR A 51 -10.40 -3.13 7.69
C THR A 51 -9.74 -3.38 6.34
N VAL A 52 -8.47 -3.78 6.35
CA VAL A 52 -7.69 -4.09 5.15
C VAL A 52 -7.50 -5.59 5.03
N ARG A 53 -7.75 -6.14 3.84
CA ARG A 53 -7.49 -7.56 3.50
C ARG A 53 -6.62 -7.63 2.26
N PHE A 54 -5.42 -8.18 2.39
CA PHE A 54 -4.49 -8.38 1.28
C PHE A 54 -4.80 -9.68 0.53
N VAL A 55 -4.46 -9.73 -0.75
CA VAL A 55 -4.36 -11.01 -1.46
C VAL A 55 -3.28 -11.89 -0.81
N PRO A 56 -3.39 -13.24 -0.92
CA PRO A 56 -2.34 -14.13 -0.46
C PRO A 56 -0.99 -13.84 -1.14
N ARG A 57 0.11 -14.18 -0.44
CA ARG A 57 1.45 -14.17 -1.02
C ARG A 57 1.48 -14.98 -2.32
N ASN A 58 2.16 -14.45 -3.33
CA ASN A 58 2.18 -14.96 -4.69
C ASN A 58 3.44 -14.54 -5.43
N ASP A 59 3.82 -15.32 -6.43
CA ASP A 59 5.04 -15.11 -7.22
C ASP A 59 4.78 -14.17 -8.42
N LEU A 60 3.62 -13.48 -8.45
CA LEU A 60 3.19 -12.61 -9.54
C LEU A 60 3.44 -11.12 -9.24
N GLY A 61 3.99 -10.81 -8.07
CA GLY A 61 4.23 -9.43 -7.65
C GLY A 61 2.95 -8.67 -7.31
N VAL A 62 1.85 -9.36 -6.95
CA VAL A 62 0.54 -8.73 -6.69
C VAL A 62 0.35 -8.49 -5.18
N LEU A 63 0.11 -7.23 -4.80
CA LEU A 63 -0.18 -6.77 -3.43
C LEU A 63 -1.55 -6.09 -3.35
N ASP A 64 -2.46 -6.44 -4.27
CA ASP A 64 -3.83 -5.94 -4.28
C ASP A 64 -4.46 -6.15 -2.90
N HIS A 65 -5.21 -5.15 -2.43
CA HIS A 65 -5.90 -5.24 -1.15
C HIS A 65 -7.24 -4.54 -1.17
N ASP A 66 -8.17 -5.08 -0.39
CA ASP A 66 -9.48 -4.51 -0.18
C ASP A 66 -9.47 -3.69 1.13
N VAL A 67 -9.95 -2.46 1.07
CA VAL A 67 -10.20 -1.60 2.23
C VAL A 67 -11.70 -1.51 2.43
N THR A 68 -12.19 -1.99 3.56
CA THR A 68 -13.59 -1.84 3.97
C THR A 68 -13.73 -0.57 4.81
N LEU A 69 -14.50 0.39 4.30
CA LEU A 69 -14.81 1.66 4.96
C LEU A 69 -15.86 1.48 6.05
N PRO A 70 -16.02 2.43 7.00
CA PRO A 70 -17.09 2.36 8.00
C PRO A 70 -18.51 2.31 7.42
N SER A 71 -18.70 2.79 6.18
CA SER A 71 -19.96 2.68 5.43
C SER A 71 -20.29 1.24 5.03
N GLY A 72 -19.32 0.32 5.08
CA GLY A 72 -19.39 -1.03 4.53
C GLY A 72 -18.97 -1.11 3.05
N THR A 73 -18.67 0.02 2.41
CA THR A 73 -18.12 0.06 1.05
C THR A 73 -16.74 -0.60 1.02
N VAL A 74 -16.52 -1.47 0.04
CA VAL A 74 -15.23 -2.14 -0.19
C VAL A 74 -14.52 -1.47 -1.36
N VAL A 75 -13.39 -0.84 -1.07
CA VAL A 75 -12.50 -0.22 -2.06
C VAL A 75 -11.38 -1.18 -2.38
N ASN A 76 -11.32 -1.63 -3.63
CA ASN A 76 -10.20 -2.43 -4.11
C ASN A 76 -9.04 -1.51 -4.55
N ASN A 77 -7.85 -1.76 -4.02
CA ASN A 77 -6.61 -1.04 -4.28
C ASN A 77 -5.60 -1.96 -4.99
N PRO A 78 -5.52 -1.92 -6.33
CA PRO A 78 -4.52 -2.67 -7.06
C PRO A 78 -3.12 -2.14 -6.82
N VAL A 79 -2.21 -3.01 -6.37
CA VAL A 79 -0.81 -2.70 -6.15
C VAL A 79 0.05 -3.82 -6.72
N ARG A 80 1.01 -3.49 -7.58
CA ARG A 80 1.85 -4.51 -8.25
C ARG A 80 3.29 -4.09 -8.35
N VAL A 81 4.19 -5.05 -8.16
CA VAL A 81 5.62 -4.92 -8.43
C VAL A 81 5.91 -5.61 -9.76
N LEU A 82 6.54 -4.89 -10.68
CA LEU A 82 6.90 -5.34 -12.02
C LEU A 82 8.42 -5.25 -12.22
N SER A 83 8.96 -6.11 -13.08
CA SER A 83 10.36 -5.96 -13.54
C SER A 83 10.54 -4.65 -14.30
N HIS A 84 11.62 -3.94 -14.00
CA HIS A 84 11.98 -2.70 -14.68
C HIS A 84 13.49 -2.71 -15.04
N PRO A 85 13.94 -2.10 -16.15
CA PRO A 85 15.35 -2.11 -16.54
C PRO A 85 16.34 -1.60 -15.47
N ASN A 86 15.87 -0.79 -14.53
CA ASN A 86 16.66 -0.23 -13.43
C ASN A 86 16.38 -0.88 -12.06
N GLY A 87 15.70 -2.03 -12.01
CA GLY A 87 15.31 -2.72 -10.77
C GLY A 87 13.86 -3.21 -10.84
N ALA A 88 13.00 -2.61 -10.04
CA ALA A 88 11.57 -2.90 -10.01
C ALA A 88 10.74 -1.62 -10.18
N GLU A 89 9.54 -1.74 -10.71
CA GLU A 89 8.54 -0.68 -10.71
C GLU A 89 7.34 -1.12 -9.88
N ILE A 90 7.01 -0.35 -8.84
CA ILE A 90 5.79 -0.55 -8.07
C ILE A 90 4.70 0.40 -8.58
N LEU A 91 3.55 -0.15 -8.92
CA LEU A 91 2.35 0.57 -9.36
C LEU A 91 1.28 0.49 -8.28
N PHE A 92 0.66 1.62 -7.98
CA PHE A 92 -0.51 1.74 -7.10
C PHE A 92 -1.63 2.43 -7.88
N THR A 93 -2.77 1.76 -8.06
CA THR A 93 -3.96 2.36 -8.68
C THR A 93 -4.86 2.97 -7.62
N VAL A 94 -4.95 4.31 -7.59
CA VAL A 94 -5.84 5.05 -6.69
C VAL A 94 -7.12 5.41 -7.45
N ARG A 95 -8.28 5.28 -6.79
CA ARG A 95 -9.59 5.59 -7.38
C ARG A 95 -10.35 6.54 -6.48
N GLN A 96 -11.00 7.53 -7.06
CA GLN A 96 -11.87 8.45 -6.35
C GLN A 96 -13.22 7.77 -6.05
N ILE A 97 -13.32 7.11 -4.90
CA ILE A 97 -14.53 6.42 -4.44
C ILE A 97 -14.96 7.06 -3.11
N GLU A 98 -16.16 7.65 -3.07
CA GLU A 98 -16.67 8.35 -1.89
C GLU A 98 -15.76 9.50 -1.40
N LEU A 99 -14.91 10.05 -2.30
CA LEU A 99 -14.01 11.16 -2.01
C LEU A 99 -14.36 12.38 -2.87
N SER A 100 -14.31 13.57 -2.28
CA SER A 100 -14.25 14.83 -3.02
C SER A 100 -12.93 14.97 -3.79
N ASP A 101 -12.86 15.92 -4.73
CA ASP A 101 -11.63 16.17 -5.51
C ASP A 101 -10.45 16.53 -4.59
N GLU A 102 -10.68 17.37 -3.58
CA GLU A 102 -9.65 17.75 -2.60
C GLU A 102 -9.18 16.58 -1.72
N GLU A 103 -10.07 15.64 -1.40
CA GLU A 103 -9.70 14.43 -0.66
C GLU A 103 -8.94 13.45 -1.54
N PHE A 104 -9.33 13.34 -2.81
CA PHE A 104 -8.63 12.50 -3.78
C PHE A 104 -7.22 13.02 -4.09
N GLU A 105 -7.04 14.33 -4.25
CA GLU A 105 -5.71 14.94 -4.41
C GLU A 105 -4.81 14.66 -3.19
N ARG A 106 -5.37 14.80 -1.97
CA ARG A 106 -4.64 14.45 -0.73
C ARG A 106 -4.26 12.97 -0.69
N ASP A 107 -5.14 12.08 -1.14
CA ASP A 107 -4.86 10.64 -1.18
C ASP A 107 -3.75 10.29 -2.19
N LEU A 108 -3.75 10.95 -3.35
CA LEU A 108 -2.66 10.82 -4.34
C LEU A 108 -1.31 11.24 -3.76
N ASP A 109 -1.26 12.36 -3.02
CA ASP A 109 -0.04 12.84 -2.36
C ASP A 109 0.45 11.87 -1.28
N MET A 110 -0.47 11.33 -0.46
CA MET A 110 -0.13 10.32 0.55
C MET A 110 0.44 9.06 -0.08
N VAL A 111 -0.20 8.52 -1.12
CA VAL A 111 0.30 7.34 -1.85
C VAL A 111 1.64 7.62 -2.51
N ALA A 112 1.85 8.81 -3.07
CA ALA A 112 3.14 9.21 -3.65
C ALA A 112 4.28 9.20 -2.62
N GLU A 113 4.04 9.75 -1.43
CA GLU A 113 5.00 9.76 -0.32
C GLU A 113 5.21 8.36 0.27
N ASP A 114 4.20 7.50 0.31
CA ASP A 114 4.34 6.11 0.77
C ASP A 114 5.26 5.31 -0.17
N LEU A 115 5.04 5.40 -1.49
CA LEU A 115 5.92 4.75 -2.47
C LEU A 115 7.36 5.31 -2.40
N LYS A 116 7.50 6.61 -2.12
CA LYS A 116 8.80 7.25 -1.92
C LYS A 116 9.54 6.69 -0.71
N ARG A 117 8.86 6.59 0.44
CA ARG A 117 9.44 6.02 1.66
C ARG A 117 9.83 4.56 1.47
N LEU A 118 9.01 3.78 0.77
CA LEU A 118 9.35 2.39 0.40
C LEU A 118 10.66 2.32 -0.39
N ALA A 119 10.81 3.19 -1.41
CA ALA A 119 12.04 3.26 -2.20
C ALA A 119 13.25 3.65 -1.34
N GLU A 120 13.12 4.68 -0.50
CA GLU A 120 14.20 5.16 0.37
C GLU A 120 14.66 4.07 1.35
N VAL A 121 13.74 3.32 1.95
CA VAL A 121 14.06 2.23 2.89
C VAL A 121 14.77 1.06 2.20
N LEU A 122 14.36 0.71 0.98
CA LEU A 122 14.96 -0.40 0.23
C LEU A 122 16.32 -0.04 -0.38
N GLU A 123 16.48 1.18 -0.88
CA GLU A 123 17.73 1.63 -1.50
C GLU A 123 18.82 2.03 -0.48
N ALA A 124 18.45 2.16 0.80
CA ALA A 124 19.40 2.43 1.89
C ALA A 124 20.06 1.17 2.48
N GLN A 125 19.67 -0.02 2.01
CA GLN A 125 20.20 -1.32 2.47
C GLN A 125 21.50 -1.71 1.76
#